data_AF-A0A7C5JLB4-F1
#
_entry.id   AF-A0A7C5JLB4-F1
#
_cell.length_a   1.000
_cell.length_b   1.000
_cell.length_c   1.000
_cell.angle_alpha   90.00
_cell.angle_beta   90.00
_cell.angle_gamma   90.00
#
_symmetry.space_group_name_H-M   'P 1'
#
loop_
_entity.id
_entity.type
_entity.pdbx_description
1 polymer ?
#
loop_
_entity_poly.entity_id
_entity_poly.type
_entity_poly.pdbx_seq_one_letter_code
_entity_poly.pdbx_strand_id
1 'polypeptide(L)'
;MNSSKYIIGFTAVLTAVVALVLSLMYTGLKEKHKQNELLFEKKAIMEAIKNDLDKDISQMSDEEVMDFFKNNIEQIVVDTKGNILDPSEVEKRGYKGGKAENIVIKNEFKKPFEDRILPVYIYKSKNNEKIYIFKLFGKGLWDEISGFISLKQDLNTVDGVSF
;
A
#
# COMPACT_ATOMS: atom_id res chain seq x y z
N MET A 1 -10.67 49.94 18.09
CA MET A 1 -11.37 48.82 18.76
C MET A 1 -12.01 48.00 17.65
N ASN A 2 -11.48 46.82 17.35
CA ASN A 2 -11.96 46.02 16.20
C ASN A 2 -13.42 45.66 16.42
N SER A 3 -14.28 46.00 15.45
CA SER A 3 -15.72 45.72 15.55
C SER A 3 -15.93 44.21 15.56
N SER A 4 -16.52 43.66 16.62
CA SER A 4 -16.80 42.22 16.74
C SER A 4 -17.62 41.69 15.55
N LYS A 5 -18.49 42.53 14.94
CA LYS A 5 -19.25 42.18 13.73
C LYS A 5 -18.34 41.97 12.51
N TYR A 6 -17.29 42.78 12.37
CA TYR A 6 -16.31 42.64 11.28
C TYR A 6 -15.53 41.33 11.44
N ILE A 7 -15.06 41.03 12.65
CA ILE A 7 -14.31 39.79 12.94
C ILE A 7 -15.17 38.57 12.62
N ILE A 8 -16.42 38.54 13.08
CA ILE A 8 -17.34 37.41 12.83
C ILE A 8 -17.60 37.23 11.32
N GLY A 9 -17.87 38.32 10.60
CA GLY A 9 -18.10 38.24 9.15
C GLY A 9 -16.86 37.82 8.37
N PHE A 10 -15.69 38.37 8.70
CA PHE A 10 -14.43 38.00 8.07
C PHE A 10 -14.09 36.52 8.30
N THR A 11 -14.19 36.02 9.54
CA THR A 11 -13.95 34.61 9.85
C THR A 11 -14.96 33.70 9.17
N ALA A 12 -16.25 34.07 9.09
CA ALA A 12 -17.26 33.30 8.37
C ALA A 12 -16.95 33.16 6.88
N VAL A 13 -16.55 34.27 6.22
CA VAL A 13 -16.17 34.24 4.80
C VAL A 13 -14.89 33.44 4.59
N LEU A 14 -13.86 33.67 5.42
CA LEU A 14 -12.58 32.96 5.33
C LEU A 14 -12.78 31.44 5.48
N THR A 15 -13.52 31.02 6.51
CA THR A 15 -13.81 29.60 6.75
C THR A 15 -14.63 28.98 5.60
N ALA A 16 -15.62 29.69 5.07
CA ALA A 16 -16.38 29.23 3.92
C ALA A 16 -15.51 29.04 2.67
N VAL A 17 -14.62 30.00 2.38
CA VAL A 17 -13.69 29.91 1.23
C VAL A 17 -12.72 28.74 1.42
N VAL A 18 -12.09 28.62 2.60
CA VAL A 18 -11.14 27.53 2.89
C VAL A 18 -11.82 26.16 2.80
N ALA A 19 -13.03 26.02 3.35
CA ALA A 19 -13.79 24.78 3.28
C ALA A 19 -14.12 24.39 1.84
N LEU A 20 -14.53 25.37 1.02
CA LEU A 20 -14.87 25.15 -0.39
C LEU A 20 -13.64 24.71 -1.19
N VAL A 21 -12.51 25.42 -1.06
CA VAL A 21 -11.25 25.07 -1.74
C VAL A 21 -10.78 23.68 -1.32
N LEU A 22 -10.75 23.39 -0.02
CA LEU A 22 -10.31 22.10 0.50
C LEU A 22 -11.21 20.95 0.01
N SER A 23 -12.54 21.15 0.00
CA SER A 23 -13.49 20.15 -0.48
C SER A 23 -13.32 19.87 -1.98
N LEU A 24 -13.08 20.90 -2.80
CA LEU A 24 -12.86 20.73 -4.23
C LEU A 24 -11.54 20.00 -4.51
N MET A 25 -10.46 20.39 -3.83
CA MET A 25 -9.17 19.70 -3.98
C MET A 25 -9.28 18.24 -3.55
N TYR A 26 -9.88 17.97 -2.39
CA TYR A 26 -10.02 16.62 -1.87
C TYR A 26 -10.84 15.72 -2.78
N THR A 27 -12.01 16.19 -3.26
CA THR A 27 -12.89 15.37 -4.10
C THR A 27 -12.37 15.25 -5.54
N GLY A 28 -11.83 16.33 -6.11
CA GLY A 28 -11.31 16.37 -7.48
C GLY A 28 -10.04 15.52 -7.67
N LEU A 29 -9.13 15.50 -6.70
CA LEU A 29 -7.87 14.76 -6.81
C LEU A 29 -7.94 13.35 -6.19
N LYS A 30 -9.06 12.97 -5.58
CA LYS A 30 -9.19 11.69 -4.86
C LYS A 30 -8.75 10.48 -5.69
N GLU A 31 -9.20 10.41 -6.93
CA GLU A 31 -8.86 9.28 -7.80
C GLU A 31 -7.37 9.29 -8.16
N LYS A 32 -6.78 10.46 -8.42
CA LYS A 32 -5.34 10.58 -8.68
C LYS A 32 -4.49 10.15 -7.49
N HIS A 33 -4.88 10.53 -6.27
CA HIS A 33 -4.21 10.05 -5.05
C HIS A 33 -4.25 8.53 -4.94
N LYS A 34 -5.41 7.93 -5.18
CA LYS A 34 -5.57 6.46 -5.11
C LYS A 34 -4.71 5.75 -6.15
N GLN A 35 -4.67 6.23 -7.39
CA GLN A 35 -3.83 5.63 -8.43
C GLN A 35 -2.34 5.75 -8.10
N ASN A 36 -1.92 6.91 -7.60
CA ASN A 36 -0.53 7.14 -7.18
C ASN A 36 -0.14 6.28 -5.97
N GLU A 37 -1.05 6.08 -5.01
CA GLU A 37 -0.83 5.19 -3.86
C GLU A 37 -0.65 3.73 -4.30
N LEU A 38 -1.52 3.23 -5.18
CA LEU A 38 -1.39 1.87 -5.74
C LEU A 38 -0.09 1.68 -6.52
N LEU A 39 0.29 2.69 -7.31
CA LEU A 39 1.55 2.67 -8.05
C LEU A 39 2.75 2.70 -7.11
N PHE A 40 2.71 3.53 -6.06
CA PHE A 40 3.76 3.61 -5.05
C PHE A 40 3.94 2.26 -4.34
N GLU A 41 2.87 1.59 -3.93
CA GLU A 41 2.97 0.26 -3.31
C GLU A 41 3.62 -0.76 -4.25
N LYS A 42 3.28 -0.75 -5.55
CA LYS A 42 3.90 -1.64 -6.55
C LYS A 42 5.38 -1.35 -6.74
N LYS A 43 5.76 -0.07 -6.82
CA LYS A 43 7.17 0.34 -6.87
C LYS A 43 7.92 -0.11 -5.62
N ALA A 44 7.32 0.00 -4.42
CA ALA A 44 7.94 -0.44 -3.18
C ALA A 44 8.14 -1.97 -3.11
N ILE A 45 7.19 -2.76 -3.61
CA ILE A 45 7.34 -4.22 -3.75
C ILE A 45 8.49 -4.55 -4.69
N MET A 46 8.59 -3.85 -5.83
CA MET A 46 9.70 -4.03 -6.77
C MET A 46 11.04 -3.60 -6.15
N GLU A 47 11.06 -2.52 -5.38
CA GLU A 47 12.27 -2.02 -4.71
C GLU A 47 12.80 -3.02 -3.69
N ALA A 48 11.89 -3.77 -3.02
CA ALA A 48 12.28 -4.86 -2.14
C ALA A 48 12.99 -6.00 -2.88
N ILE A 49 12.78 -6.18 -4.18
CA ILE A 49 13.45 -7.22 -5.01
C ILE A 49 14.47 -6.65 -6.00
N LYS A 50 14.93 -5.42 -5.78
CA LYS A 50 15.81 -4.70 -6.72
C LYS A 50 17.10 -5.44 -7.08
N ASN A 51 17.58 -6.31 -6.20
CA ASN A 51 18.79 -7.10 -6.43
C ASN A 51 18.63 -8.11 -7.59
N ASP A 52 17.39 -8.48 -7.90
CA ASP A 52 17.05 -9.37 -9.01
C ASP A 52 16.51 -8.63 -10.25
N LEU A 53 16.38 -7.30 -10.20
CA LEU A 53 15.93 -6.48 -11.33
C LEU A 53 17.11 -6.02 -12.18
N ASP A 54 16.97 -6.08 -13.52
CA ASP A 54 17.97 -5.59 -14.46
C ASP A 54 18.01 -4.07 -14.59
N LYS A 55 16.84 -3.46 -14.39
CA LYS A 55 16.60 -2.05 -14.62
C LYS A 55 16.21 -1.42 -13.30
N ASP A 56 16.84 -0.29 -13.00
CA ASP A 56 16.48 0.51 -11.85
C ASP A 56 15.02 1.01 -11.99
N ILE A 57 14.25 0.90 -10.92
CA ILE A 57 12.83 1.28 -10.90
C ILE A 57 12.65 2.76 -11.23
N SER A 58 13.64 3.61 -10.91
CA SER A 58 13.64 5.04 -11.22
C SER A 58 13.66 5.32 -12.72
N GLN A 59 14.10 4.34 -13.52
CA GLN A 59 14.15 4.43 -14.98
C GLN A 59 12.92 3.80 -15.65
N MET A 60 12.01 3.21 -14.88
CA MET A 60 10.81 2.56 -15.41
C MET A 60 9.64 3.54 -15.52
N SER A 61 8.87 3.44 -16.61
CA SER A 61 7.60 4.16 -16.70
C SER A 61 6.55 3.55 -15.75
N ASP A 62 5.51 4.31 -15.44
CA ASP A 62 4.42 3.83 -14.60
C ASP A 62 3.70 2.63 -15.23
N GLU A 63 3.59 2.58 -16.56
CA GLU A 63 3.03 1.42 -17.26
C GLU A 63 3.95 0.20 -17.17
N GLU A 64 5.27 0.37 -17.35
CA GLU A 64 6.24 -0.72 -17.25
C GLU A 64 6.19 -1.39 -15.87
N VAL A 65 6.06 -0.59 -14.80
CA VAL A 65 5.91 -1.09 -13.42
C VAL A 65 4.62 -1.90 -13.26
N MET A 66 3.51 -1.39 -13.79
CA MET A 66 2.21 -2.05 -13.69
C MET A 66 2.19 -3.38 -14.43
N ASP A 67 2.78 -3.44 -15.62
CA ASP A 67 2.87 -4.66 -16.43
C ASP A 67 3.81 -5.68 -15.82
N PHE A 68 4.98 -5.25 -15.33
CA PHE A 68 5.90 -6.13 -14.60
C PHE A 68 5.22 -6.75 -13.38
N PHE A 69 4.59 -5.92 -12.54
CA PHE A 69 3.89 -6.41 -11.36
C PHE A 69 2.82 -7.45 -11.72
N LYS A 70 2.01 -7.17 -12.75
CA LYS A 70 0.95 -8.08 -13.18
C LYS A 70 1.47 -9.43 -13.70
N ASN A 71 2.60 -9.43 -14.40
CA ASN A 71 3.11 -10.62 -15.08
C ASN A 71 4.10 -11.44 -14.22
N ASN A 72 4.77 -10.79 -13.27
CA ASN A 72 5.89 -11.39 -12.54
C ASN A 72 5.63 -11.57 -11.03
N ILE A 73 4.60 -10.90 -10.49
CA ILE A 73 4.27 -10.97 -9.07
C ILE A 73 2.95 -11.73 -8.88
N GLU A 74 3.06 -12.88 -8.25
CA GLU A 74 1.91 -13.65 -7.78
C GLU A 74 1.42 -13.06 -6.45
N GLN A 75 0.10 -12.95 -6.31
CA GLN A 75 -0.55 -12.36 -5.13
C GLN A 75 -1.33 -13.43 -4.40
N ILE A 76 -0.99 -13.66 -3.13
CA ILE A 76 -1.73 -14.56 -2.25
C ILE A 76 -2.11 -13.86 -0.95
N VAL A 77 -3.17 -14.34 -0.32
CA VAL A 77 -3.60 -13.88 0.99
C VAL A 77 -3.55 -15.07 1.93
N VAL A 78 -2.94 -14.88 3.09
CA VAL A 78 -2.80 -15.94 4.10
C VAL A 78 -3.45 -15.52 5.40
N ASP A 79 -3.95 -16.51 6.15
CA ASP A 79 -4.30 -16.30 7.56
C ASP A 79 -3.04 -16.34 8.46
N THR A 80 -3.22 -16.09 9.76
CA THR A 80 -2.11 -16.15 10.73
C THR A 80 -1.57 -17.55 11.01
N LYS A 81 -2.22 -18.60 10.48
CA LYS A 81 -1.78 -19.98 10.53
C LYS A 81 -1.02 -20.39 9.26
N GLY A 82 -0.95 -19.52 8.25
CA GLY A 82 -0.31 -19.76 6.97
C GLY A 82 -1.19 -20.47 5.93
N ASN A 83 -2.50 -20.60 6.17
CA ASN A 83 -3.42 -21.12 5.18
C ASN A 83 -3.70 -20.06 4.12
N ILE A 84 -3.62 -20.47 2.85
CA ILE A 84 -3.97 -19.60 1.72
C ILE A 84 -5.49 -19.47 1.66
N LEU A 85 -5.98 -18.23 1.65
CA LEU A 85 -7.41 -17.92 1.58
C LEU A 85 -7.85 -17.73 0.13
N ASP A 86 -9.02 -18.26 -0.19
CA ASP A 86 -9.63 -18.03 -1.50
C ASP A 86 -10.09 -16.57 -1.65
N PRO A 87 -10.08 -16.01 -2.87
CA PRO A 87 -10.52 -14.63 -3.12
C PRO A 87 -11.92 -14.33 -2.57
N SER A 88 -12.83 -15.30 -2.60
CA SER A 88 -14.18 -15.15 -2.04
C SER A 88 -14.20 -14.98 -0.52
N GLU A 89 -13.24 -15.55 0.21
CA GLU A 89 -13.12 -15.37 1.66
C GLU A 89 -12.56 -13.99 2.00
N VAL A 90 -11.60 -13.52 1.21
CA VAL A 90 -11.04 -12.17 1.30
C VAL A 90 -12.11 -11.11 1.04
N GLU A 91 -13.01 -11.36 0.09
CA GLU A 91 -14.16 -10.50 -0.17
C GLU A 91 -15.16 -10.46 0.99
N LYS A 92 -15.45 -11.61 1.61
CA LYS A 92 -16.29 -11.67 2.84
C LYS A 92 -15.70 -10.87 3.99
N ARG A 93 -14.37 -10.72 4.04
CA ARG A 93 -13.65 -9.90 5.03
C ARG A 93 -13.68 -8.40 4.72
N GLY A 94 -14.29 -7.99 3.60
CA GLY A 94 -14.52 -6.59 3.23
C GLY A 94 -13.58 -6.05 2.15
N TYR A 95 -12.67 -6.86 1.62
CA TYR A 95 -11.70 -6.43 0.60
C TYR A 95 -12.16 -6.86 -0.80
N LYS A 96 -12.73 -5.91 -1.55
CA LYS A 96 -13.28 -6.15 -2.89
C LYS A 96 -12.21 -6.67 -3.84
N GLY A 97 -12.54 -7.66 -4.67
CA GLY A 97 -11.65 -8.23 -5.68
C GLY A 97 -10.71 -9.31 -5.15
N GLY A 98 -10.71 -9.58 -3.84
CA GLY A 98 -10.05 -10.76 -3.25
C GLY A 98 -8.53 -10.84 -3.43
N LYS A 99 -7.87 -9.74 -3.81
CA LYS A 99 -6.43 -9.69 -4.06
C LYS A 99 -5.65 -9.17 -2.87
N ALA A 100 -4.38 -9.58 -2.78
CA ALA A 100 -3.43 -9.11 -1.78
C ALA A 100 -3.24 -7.57 -1.82
N GLU A 101 -3.16 -6.97 -3.02
CA GLU A 101 -3.04 -5.51 -3.20
C GLU A 101 -4.20 -4.69 -2.62
N ASN A 102 -5.36 -5.31 -2.38
CA ASN A 102 -6.51 -4.60 -1.82
C ASN A 102 -6.53 -4.61 -0.28
N ILE A 103 -5.64 -5.37 0.37
CA ILE A 103 -5.61 -5.50 1.83
C ILE A 103 -4.98 -4.27 2.46
N VAL A 104 -5.81 -3.50 3.17
CA VAL A 104 -5.38 -2.39 4.01
C VAL A 104 -4.85 -2.93 5.33
N ILE A 105 -3.53 -3.13 5.39
CA ILE A 105 -2.83 -3.75 6.52
C ILE A 105 -3.09 -3.03 7.86
N LYS A 106 -3.24 -1.70 7.83
CA LYS A 106 -3.60 -0.89 8.99
C LYS A 106 -4.90 -1.34 9.67
N ASN A 107 -5.88 -1.78 8.89
CA ASN A 107 -7.15 -2.24 9.44
C ASN A 107 -7.01 -3.65 10.03
N GLU A 108 -6.19 -4.51 9.43
CA GLU A 108 -5.90 -5.85 9.94
C GLU A 108 -5.13 -5.80 11.27
N PHE A 109 -4.17 -4.88 11.41
CA PHE A 109 -3.42 -4.72 12.66
C PHE A 109 -4.26 -4.24 13.85
N LYS A 110 -5.47 -3.69 13.61
CA LYS A 110 -6.44 -3.35 14.67
C LYS A 110 -7.26 -4.55 15.14
N LYS A 111 -7.28 -5.64 14.38
CA LYS A 111 -8.01 -6.87 14.72
C LYS A 111 -7.21 -7.75 15.69
N PRO A 112 -7.88 -8.65 16.44
CA PRO A 112 -7.21 -9.74 17.14
C PRO A 112 -6.31 -10.54 16.20
N PHE A 113 -5.19 -11.04 16.69
CA PHE A 113 -4.19 -11.73 15.85
C PHE A 113 -4.80 -12.86 15.03
N GLU A 114 -5.64 -13.69 15.64
CA GLU A 114 -6.27 -14.85 14.99
C GLU A 114 -7.19 -14.48 13.82
N ASP A 115 -7.71 -13.26 13.80
CA ASP A 115 -8.64 -12.77 12.78
C ASP A 115 -7.97 -12.03 11.63
N ARG A 116 -6.64 -11.88 11.67
CA ARG A 116 -5.90 -11.12 10.66
C ARG A 116 -5.71 -11.95 9.41
N ILE A 117 -5.82 -11.27 8.28
CA ILE A 117 -5.38 -11.78 6.98
C ILE A 117 -4.19 -10.93 6.51
N LEU A 118 -3.20 -11.58 5.89
CA LEU A 118 -1.93 -10.95 5.53
C LEU A 118 -1.69 -11.11 4.03
N PRO A 119 -1.36 -10.01 3.32
CA PRO A 119 -0.95 -10.09 1.92
C PRO A 119 0.48 -10.63 1.83
N VAL A 120 0.69 -11.59 0.94
CA VAL A 120 2.01 -12.10 0.58
C VAL A 120 2.15 -12.05 -0.93
N TYR A 121 3.30 -11.58 -1.39
CA TYR A 121 3.62 -11.52 -2.81
C TYR A 121 4.75 -12.48 -3.11
N ILE A 122 4.68 -13.19 -4.24
CA ILE A 122 5.69 -14.16 -4.64
C ILE A 122 6.24 -13.72 -5.99
N TYR A 123 7.53 -13.44 -6.01
CA TYR A 123 8.29 -13.19 -7.24
C TYR A 123 9.07 -14.44 -7.62
N LYS A 124 9.10 -14.76 -8.92
CA LYS A 124 9.99 -15.79 -9.45
C LYS A 124 11.20 -15.09 -10.06
N SER A 125 12.36 -15.28 -9.45
CA SER A 125 13.61 -14.74 -9.95
C SER A 125 13.97 -15.38 -11.30
N LYS A 126 14.92 -14.78 -11.99
CA LYS A 126 15.43 -15.28 -13.28
C LYS A 126 15.99 -16.70 -13.20
N ASN A 127 16.51 -17.07 -12.03
CA ASN A 127 17.05 -18.41 -11.76
C ASN A 127 15.95 -19.40 -11.36
N ASN A 128 14.68 -19.01 -11.50
CA ASN A 128 13.49 -19.78 -11.13
C ASN A 128 13.40 -20.08 -9.62
N GLU A 129 14.08 -19.29 -8.80
CA GLU A 129 13.96 -19.32 -7.34
C GLU A 129 12.81 -18.42 -6.89
N LYS A 130 12.08 -18.86 -5.87
CA LYS A 130 10.97 -18.05 -5.31
C LYS A 130 11.51 -17.06 -4.29
N ILE A 131 11.07 -15.82 -4.42
CA ILE A 131 11.29 -14.75 -3.46
C ILE A 131 9.94 -14.37 -2.89
N TYR A 132 9.86 -14.40 -1.57
CA TYR A 132 8.63 -14.14 -0.81
C TYR A 132 8.70 -12.74 -0.24
N ILE A 133 7.70 -11.92 -0.53
CA ILE A 133 7.65 -10.51 -0.14
C ILE A 133 6.50 -10.32 0.83
N PHE A 134 6.82 -9.81 2.01
CA PHE A 134 5.89 -9.60 3.11
C PHE A 134 5.70 -8.12 3.38
N LYS A 135 4.45 -7.71 3.61
CA LYS A 135 4.12 -6.33 4.01
C LYS A 135 4.40 -6.16 5.51
N LEU A 136 5.21 -5.17 5.84
CA LEU A 136 5.52 -4.74 7.19
C LEU A 136 4.66 -3.53 7.55
N PHE A 137 4.22 -3.46 8.80
CA PHE A 137 3.48 -2.32 9.32
C PHE A 137 3.79 -2.13 10.81
N GLY A 138 4.06 -0.90 11.22
CA GLY A 138 4.35 -0.55 12.60
C GLY A 138 4.10 0.92 12.91
N LYS A 139 4.18 1.29 14.18
CA LYS A 139 4.13 2.69 14.62
C LYS A 139 5.56 3.22 14.81
N GLY A 140 5.89 4.30 14.12
CA GLY A 140 7.10 5.08 14.37
C GLY A 140 6.88 6.13 15.46
N LEU A 141 7.85 7.05 15.59
CA LEU A 141 7.77 8.16 16.54
C LEU A 141 6.71 9.19 16.14
N TRP A 142 6.62 9.48 14.84
CA TRP A 142 5.79 10.56 14.30
C TRP A 142 4.59 10.07 13.51
N ASP A 143 4.71 8.92 12.87
CA ASP A 143 3.64 8.32 12.07
C ASP A 143 3.78 6.79 12.00
N GLU A 144 2.76 6.15 11.45
CA GLU A 144 2.80 4.75 11.05
C GLU A 144 3.78 4.55 9.89
N ILE A 145 4.56 3.47 9.94
CA ILE A 145 5.53 3.09 8.91
C ILE A 145 5.04 1.80 8.28
N SER A 146 4.86 1.83 6.96
CA SER A 146 4.65 0.64 6.14
C SER A 146 5.90 0.35 5.33
N GLY A 147 6.17 -0.92 5.08
CA GLY A 147 7.26 -1.32 4.21
C GLY A 147 7.06 -2.71 3.65
N PHE A 148 8.04 -3.18 2.90
CA PHE A 148 8.11 -4.52 2.36
C PHE A 148 9.48 -5.12 2.66
N ILE A 149 9.47 -6.40 3.02
CA ILE A 149 10.68 -7.22 3.15
C ILE A 149 10.57 -8.40 2.20
N SER A 150 11.62 -8.66 1.44
CA SER A 150 11.74 -9.83 0.58
C SER A 150 12.71 -10.84 1.20
N LEU A 151 12.32 -12.10 1.19
CA LEU A 151 13.10 -13.23 1.67
C LEU A 151 13.32 -14.21 0.52
N LYS A 152 14.49 -14.82 0.47
CA LYS A 152 14.80 -15.90 -0.48
C LYS A 152 13.98 -17.15 -0.18
N GLN A 153 14.13 -18.17 -1.02
CA GLN A 153 13.38 -19.42 -0.92
C GLN A 153 13.58 -20.17 0.41
N ASP A 154 14.68 -19.89 1.13
CA ASP A 154 14.95 -20.43 2.46
C ASP A 154 14.12 -19.77 3.58
N LEU A 155 13.35 -18.71 3.27
CA LEU A 155 12.56 -17.90 4.20
C LEU A 155 13.37 -17.36 5.39
N ASN A 156 14.67 -17.22 5.23
CA ASN A 156 15.58 -16.79 6.29
C ASN A 156 16.56 -15.72 5.79
N THR A 157 17.06 -15.85 4.56
CA THR A 157 17.96 -14.87 3.96
C THR A 157 17.14 -13.70 3.42
N VAL A 158 17.41 -12.50 3.95
CA VAL A 158 16.82 -11.26 3.45
C VAL A 158 17.42 -10.94 2.08
N ASP A 159 16.57 -10.77 1.09
CA ASP A 159 16.97 -10.30 -0.24
C ASP A 159 16.99 -8.77 -0.30
N GLY A 160 15.96 -8.11 0.24
CA GLY A 160 15.86 -6.66 0.27
C GLY A 160 14.73 -6.13 1.14
N VAL A 161 14.74 -4.82 1.36
CA VAL A 161 13.75 -4.09 2.15
C VAL A 161 13.44 -2.74 1.51
N SER A 162 12.19 -2.30 1.62
CA SER A 162 11.70 -0.99 1.16
C SER A 162 10.72 -0.42 2.20
N PHE A 163 10.74 0.90 2.41
CA PHE A 163 9.88 1.63 3.35
C PHE A 163 9.44 2.96 2.74
#